data_AF-A0A4W3HBY5-F1
#
_entry.id   AF-A0A4W3HBY5-F1
#
_cell.length_a   1.000
_cell.length_b   1.000
_cell.length_c   1.000
_cell.angle_alpha   90.00
_cell.angle_beta   90.00
_cell.angle_gamma   90.00
#
_symmetry.space_group_name_H-M   'P 1'
#
loop_
_entity.id
_entity.type
_entity.pdbx_description
1 polymer ?
#
loop_
_entity_poly.entity_id
_entity_poly.type
_entity_poly.pdbx_seq_one_letter_code
_entity_poly.pdbx_strand_id
1 'polypeptide(L)'
;IIAFSNLPTSARHSWIYGSYEVLKNFIKKKENGELLIQKTGFFKKNLLKKTDLANSCDGTIHFGDMVMIVSPDNQVNRFGGTHPAHEALSLALNADESRFIKDKRVIGPCAVSACSILYPCIRNTFIITSVDESTEGETLRYGQHFALRTTEEYGGQLYLTSDHKTFQKYAKNSRMQEVNLIDNPTFPGCWKALYLDPEMRLEYEGYPVPANTKILINHCRTNHNLALLYKFFLRTSFGREFEVTTHSFFDSHKVEEDVNHWIILTGHPNIKNGTMLQRSIPVCEEPEPKTEEKIEKKQDPDCIPYKDD
;
A
#
# COMPACT_ATOMS: atom_id res chain seq x y z
N ILE A 1 7.14 -32.05 40.80
CA ILE A 1 7.12 -33.53 40.93
C ILE A 1 6.87 -33.95 42.39
N ILE A 2 7.63 -33.44 43.37
CA ILE A 2 7.46 -33.75 44.82
C ILE A 2 6.05 -33.38 45.37
N ALA A 3 5.38 -32.38 44.81
CA ALA A 3 4.03 -31.97 45.22
C ALA A 3 2.90 -32.92 44.77
N PHE A 4 3.10 -33.70 43.70
CA PHE A 4 2.06 -34.59 43.13
C PHE A 4 2.00 -35.92 43.90
N SER A 5 3.14 -36.37 44.42
CA SER A 5 3.31 -37.59 45.21
C SER A 5 2.82 -37.48 46.67
N ASN A 6 2.34 -36.32 47.11
CA ASN A 6 1.76 -36.10 48.45
C ASN A 6 0.24 -35.90 48.44
N LEU A 7 -0.40 -35.87 47.26
CA LEU A 7 -1.86 -35.73 47.13
C LEU A 7 -2.58 -37.05 47.47
N PRO A 8 -3.80 -37.01 48.03
CA PRO A 8 -4.66 -38.18 48.19
C PRO A 8 -4.89 -38.91 46.86
N THR A 9 -5.07 -40.23 46.90
CA THR A 9 -5.21 -41.08 45.70
C THR A 9 -6.37 -40.64 44.80
N SER A 10 -7.48 -40.18 45.39
CA SER A 10 -8.64 -39.64 44.67
C SER A 10 -8.32 -38.33 43.94
N ALA A 11 -7.54 -37.45 44.56
CA ALA A 11 -7.08 -36.21 43.94
C ALA A 11 -6.16 -36.53 42.75
N ARG A 12 -5.20 -37.45 42.89
CA ARG A 12 -4.32 -37.84 41.77
C ARG A 12 -5.08 -38.42 40.59
N HIS A 13 -6.06 -39.30 40.83
CA HIS A 13 -6.90 -39.82 39.76
C HIS A 13 -7.69 -38.71 39.07
N SER A 14 -8.30 -37.78 39.82
CA SER A 14 -9.00 -36.63 39.25
C SER A 14 -8.08 -35.75 38.39
N TRP A 15 -6.85 -35.48 38.84
CA TRP A 15 -5.86 -34.73 38.07
C TRP A 15 -5.42 -35.46 36.79
N ILE A 16 -5.19 -36.77 36.84
CA ILE A 16 -4.81 -37.59 35.67
C ILE A 16 -5.96 -37.62 34.65
N TYR A 17 -7.19 -37.87 35.10
CA TYR A 17 -8.37 -37.87 34.24
C TYR A 17 -8.62 -36.49 33.63
N GLY A 18 -8.52 -35.42 34.41
CA GLY A 18 -8.63 -34.04 33.91
C GLY A 18 -7.57 -33.72 32.86
N SER A 19 -6.32 -34.14 33.09
CA SER A 19 -5.22 -33.96 32.13
C SER A 19 -5.46 -34.75 30.83
N TYR A 20 -6.01 -35.96 30.93
CA TYR A 20 -6.35 -36.81 29.80
C TYR A 20 -7.49 -36.22 28.95
N GLU A 21 -8.53 -35.67 29.58
CA GLU A 21 -9.63 -35.01 28.87
C GLU A 21 -9.19 -33.71 28.18
N VAL A 22 -8.25 -32.95 28.77
CA VAL A 22 -7.62 -31.80 28.10
C VAL A 22 -6.84 -32.25 26.86
N LEU A 23 -6.05 -33.33 26.97
CA LEU A 23 -5.27 -33.86 25.84
C LEU A 23 -6.18 -34.39 24.72
N LYS A 24 -7.22 -35.15 25.05
CA LYS A 24 -8.22 -35.60 24.07
C LYS A 24 -8.88 -34.45 23.34
N ASN A 25 -9.32 -33.42 24.08
CA ASN A 25 -9.92 -32.23 23.48
C ASN A 25 -8.94 -31.50 22.56
N PHE A 26 -7.66 -31.42 22.95
CA PHE A 26 -6.62 -30.86 22.10
C PHE A 26 -6.42 -31.67 20.81
N ILE A 27 -6.30 -33.00 20.91
CA ILE A 27 -6.11 -33.89 19.75
C ILE A 27 -7.31 -33.79 18.80
N LYS A 28 -8.54 -33.87 19.33
CA LYS A 28 -9.76 -33.72 18.53
C LYS A 28 -9.82 -32.37 17.80
N LYS A 29 -9.50 -31.27 18.50
CA LYS A 29 -9.42 -29.94 17.87
C LYS A 29 -8.30 -29.86 16.83
N LYS A 30 -7.15 -30.50 17.08
CA LYS A 30 -6.03 -30.54 16.14
C LYS A 30 -6.41 -31.26 14.84
N GLU A 31 -7.05 -32.42 14.96
CA GLU A 31 -7.52 -33.23 13.84
C GLU A 31 -8.56 -32.48 13.00
N ASN A 32 -9.46 -31.75 13.66
CA ASN A 32 -10.48 -30.94 12.99
C ASN A 32 -9.96 -29.59 12.44
N GLY A 33 -8.69 -29.22 12.67
CA GLY A 33 -8.17 -27.90 12.29
C GLY A 33 -8.76 -26.74 13.12
N GLU A 34 -9.29 -27.03 14.30
CA GLU A 34 -10.01 -26.08 15.15
C GLU A 34 -9.11 -25.33 16.14
N LEU A 35 -7.83 -25.71 16.25
CA LEU A 35 -6.90 -25.00 17.13
C LEU A 35 -6.74 -23.55 16.67
N LEU A 36 -6.62 -22.63 17.63
CA LEU A 36 -6.42 -21.22 17.35
C LEU A 36 -5.18 -21.01 16.44
N ILE A 37 -4.08 -21.70 16.71
CA ILE A 37 -2.86 -21.62 15.89
C ILE A 37 -3.09 -22.06 14.44
N GLN A 38 -3.94 -23.07 14.20
CA GLN A 38 -4.27 -23.52 12.84
C GLN A 38 -5.17 -22.51 12.13
N LYS A 39 -6.16 -21.97 12.85
CA LYS A 39 -7.07 -20.93 12.35
C LYS A 39 -6.35 -19.63 11.99
N THR A 40 -5.51 -19.13 12.90
CA THR A 40 -4.67 -17.94 12.66
C THR A 40 -3.65 -18.20 11.55
N GLY A 41 -3.06 -19.40 11.51
CA GLY A 41 -2.16 -19.82 10.44
C GLY A 41 -2.84 -19.80 9.07
N PHE A 42 -4.05 -20.36 8.96
CA PHE A 42 -4.87 -20.33 7.75
C PHE A 42 -5.21 -18.89 7.33
N PHE A 43 -5.67 -18.07 8.27
CA PHE A 43 -5.99 -16.66 8.03
C PHE A 43 -4.81 -15.89 7.46
N LYS A 44 -3.65 -15.94 8.13
CA LYS A 44 -2.43 -15.24 7.68
C LYS A 44 -1.91 -15.78 6.36
N LYS A 45 -1.84 -17.10 6.21
CA LYS A 45 -1.32 -17.75 4.99
C LYS A 45 -2.08 -17.29 3.74
N ASN A 46 -3.40 -17.19 3.82
CA ASN A 46 -4.23 -16.88 2.67
C ASN A 46 -4.23 -15.39 2.33
N LEU A 47 -4.24 -14.51 3.34
CA LEU A 47 -4.19 -13.06 3.10
C LEU A 47 -2.79 -12.55 2.73
N LEU A 48 -1.73 -13.25 3.17
CA LEU A 48 -0.35 -12.95 2.79
C LEU A 48 0.14 -13.78 1.59
N LYS A 49 -0.76 -14.53 0.93
CA LYS A 49 -0.45 -15.21 -0.34
C LYS A 49 -0.02 -14.15 -1.35
N LYS A 50 1.17 -14.34 -1.93
CA LYS A 50 1.74 -13.40 -2.90
C LYS A 50 0.88 -13.30 -4.16
N THR A 51 0.85 -12.11 -4.74
CA THR A 51 0.17 -11.77 -5.99
C THR A 51 1.19 -11.21 -6.98
N ASP A 52 0.86 -11.24 -8.26
CA ASP A 52 1.66 -10.60 -9.30
C ASP A 52 0.95 -9.29 -9.69
N LEU A 53 1.69 -8.18 -9.65
CA LEU A 53 1.19 -6.88 -10.08
C LEU A 53 1.28 -6.76 -11.61
N ALA A 54 0.45 -5.89 -12.18
CA ALA A 54 0.53 -5.55 -13.59
C ALA A 54 1.86 -4.84 -13.90
N ASN A 55 2.45 -5.16 -15.05
CA ASN A 55 3.64 -4.47 -15.56
C ASN A 55 3.19 -3.35 -16.48
N SER A 56 3.50 -2.10 -16.10
CA SER A 56 3.26 -0.95 -16.98
C SER A 56 4.33 -0.92 -18.08
N CYS A 57 3.95 -1.32 -19.30
CA CYS A 57 4.87 -1.41 -20.44
C CYS A 57 5.12 -0.06 -21.12
N ASP A 58 4.13 0.83 -21.06
CA ASP A 58 4.11 2.17 -21.65
C ASP A 58 4.38 3.28 -20.62
N GLY A 59 4.49 2.92 -19.33
CA GLY A 59 4.69 3.86 -18.23
C GLY A 59 3.41 4.47 -17.66
N THR A 60 2.22 4.01 -18.07
CA THR A 60 0.93 4.50 -17.57
C THR A 60 0.13 3.41 -16.82
N ILE A 61 -0.89 3.83 -16.08
CA ILE A 61 -1.83 2.94 -15.36
C ILE A 61 -3.04 2.66 -16.23
N HIS A 62 -3.51 1.41 -16.26
CA HIS A 62 -4.69 0.99 -17.03
C HIS A 62 -5.80 0.43 -16.15
N PHE A 63 -7.04 0.48 -16.66
CA PHE A 63 -8.14 -0.27 -16.09
C PHE A 63 -7.87 -1.77 -16.21
N GLY A 64 -8.11 -2.52 -15.12
CA GLY A 64 -7.76 -3.94 -14.98
C GLY A 64 -6.40 -4.17 -14.31
N ASP A 65 -5.55 -3.16 -14.16
CA ASP A 65 -4.24 -3.33 -13.55
C ASP A 65 -4.32 -3.74 -12.08
N MET A 66 -3.60 -4.81 -11.73
CA MET A 66 -3.31 -5.18 -10.35
C MET A 66 -2.16 -4.33 -9.81
N VAL A 67 -2.43 -3.51 -8.81
CA VAL A 67 -1.51 -2.49 -8.28
C VAL A 67 -1.45 -2.54 -6.75
N MET A 68 -0.43 -1.91 -6.18
CA MET A 68 -0.40 -1.54 -4.76
C MET A 68 -0.59 -0.03 -4.63
N ILE A 69 -1.26 0.42 -3.58
CA ILE A 69 -1.38 1.83 -3.23
C ILE A 69 -0.43 2.11 -2.07
N VAL A 70 0.63 2.89 -2.31
CA VAL A 70 1.76 3.05 -1.40
C VAL A 70 1.96 4.50 -1.04
N SER A 71 2.01 4.81 0.25
CA SER A 71 2.53 6.08 0.74
C SER A 71 4.06 6.04 0.65
N PRO A 72 4.70 7.04 0.03
CA PRO A 72 6.15 7.10 -0.08
C PRO A 72 6.81 7.20 1.31
N ASP A 73 8.10 6.89 1.39
CA ASP A 73 8.87 7.16 2.60
C ASP A 73 9.12 8.67 2.74
N ASN A 74 9.27 9.09 3.99
CA ASN A 74 9.71 10.44 4.33
C ASN A 74 10.95 10.30 5.19
N GLN A 75 12.11 10.15 4.54
CA GLN A 75 13.41 10.19 5.19
C GLN A 75 13.74 11.65 5.45
N VAL A 76 13.49 12.13 6.68
CA VAL A 76 13.86 13.44 7.26
C VAL A 76 14.24 14.50 6.22
N ASN A 77 13.30 15.40 6.01
CA ASN A 77 13.50 16.73 5.46
C ASN A 77 14.87 17.34 5.75
N ARG A 78 15.66 17.51 4.69
CA ARG A 78 16.59 18.64 4.63
C ARG A 78 15.81 19.99 4.58
N PHE A 79 14.50 19.98 4.30
CA PHE A 79 13.66 21.18 4.18
C PHE A 79 12.15 20.96 4.57
N GLY A 80 11.80 21.01 5.87
CA GLY A 80 10.48 21.52 6.30
C GLY A 80 9.20 20.67 6.33
N GLY A 81 9.21 19.34 6.26
CA GLY A 81 7.98 18.55 6.33
C GLY A 81 7.38 18.43 7.75
N THR A 82 6.06 18.28 7.79
CA THR A 82 5.22 18.46 8.98
C THR A 82 5.04 17.21 9.83
N HIS A 83 5.43 16.03 9.31
CA HIS A 83 5.27 14.74 9.98
C HIS A 83 6.61 14.06 10.31
N PRO A 84 6.66 13.19 11.34
CA PRO A 84 7.88 12.44 11.67
C PRO A 84 8.33 11.57 10.50
N ALA A 85 9.64 11.31 10.45
CA ALA A 85 10.19 10.39 9.47
C ALA A 85 9.55 9.02 9.57
N HIS A 86 9.25 8.44 8.41
CA HIS A 86 8.58 7.15 8.30
C HIS A 86 9.04 6.42 7.04
N GLU A 87 9.00 5.10 7.10
CA GLU A 87 9.19 4.23 5.95
C GLU A 87 7.94 4.22 5.08
N ALA A 88 8.08 3.81 3.82
CA ALA A 88 6.94 3.63 2.92
C ALA A 88 5.95 2.61 3.49
N LEU A 89 4.66 2.89 3.32
CA LEU A 89 3.56 2.05 3.82
C LEU A 89 2.57 1.74 2.71
N SER A 90 2.06 0.50 2.66
CA SER A 90 1.04 0.10 1.69
C SER A 90 -0.35 0.09 2.31
N LEU A 91 -1.35 0.54 1.55
CA LEU A 91 -2.76 0.35 1.85
C LEU A 91 -3.07 -1.15 1.85
N ALA A 92 -3.80 -1.60 2.86
CA ALA A 92 -4.13 -3.01 3.04
C ALA A 92 -5.52 -3.18 3.65
N LEU A 93 -6.22 -4.22 3.22
CA LEU A 93 -7.46 -4.64 3.88
C LEU A 93 -7.16 -5.17 5.29
N ASN A 94 -8.05 -4.91 6.24
CA ASN A 94 -7.96 -5.36 7.62
C ASN A 94 -9.19 -6.21 7.95
N ALA A 95 -9.09 -7.50 7.63
CA ALA A 95 -10.16 -8.47 7.77
C ALA A 95 -10.33 -8.94 9.22
N ASP A 96 -11.57 -9.14 9.64
CA ASP A 96 -11.87 -9.83 10.89
C ASP A 96 -11.55 -11.33 10.74
N GLU A 97 -10.67 -11.82 11.61
CA GLU A 97 -10.19 -13.20 11.56
C GLU A 97 -11.34 -14.21 11.74
N SER A 98 -12.28 -13.95 12.64
CA SER A 98 -13.39 -14.86 12.91
C SER A 98 -14.34 -14.98 11.72
N ARG A 99 -14.69 -13.84 11.09
CA ARG A 99 -15.48 -13.80 9.86
C ARG A 99 -14.74 -14.49 8.72
N PHE A 100 -13.47 -14.19 8.51
CA PHE A 100 -12.68 -14.81 7.45
C PHE A 100 -12.57 -16.34 7.62
N ILE A 101 -12.36 -16.84 8.84
CA ILE A 101 -12.29 -18.29 9.09
C ILE A 101 -13.61 -18.97 8.76
N LYS A 102 -14.74 -18.31 9.03
CA LYS A 102 -16.09 -18.81 8.73
C LYS A 102 -16.35 -18.81 7.23
N ASP A 103 -16.17 -17.67 6.57
CA ASP A 103 -16.58 -17.46 5.18
C ASP A 103 -15.50 -17.86 4.15
N LYS A 104 -14.28 -18.15 4.62
CA LYS A 104 -13.10 -18.51 3.81
C LYS A 104 -12.68 -17.47 2.78
N ARG A 105 -13.19 -16.24 2.90
CA ARG A 105 -12.84 -15.05 2.13
C ARG A 105 -13.18 -13.80 2.96
N VAL A 106 -12.70 -12.64 2.54
CA VAL A 106 -13.09 -11.37 3.16
C VAL A 106 -14.53 -11.02 2.74
N ILE A 107 -15.35 -10.58 3.70
CA ILE A 107 -16.73 -10.15 3.47
C ILE A 107 -16.89 -8.72 4.00
N GLY A 108 -17.53 -7.86 3.20
CA GLY A 108 -17.84 -6.48 3.57
C GLY A 108 -18.82 -6.37 4.76
N PRO A 109 -18.89 -5.19 5.41
CA PRO A 109 -17.88 -4.14 5.39
C PRO A 109 -16.58 -4.63 6.06
N CYS A 110 -15.44 -4.24 5.50
CA CYS A 110 -14.10 -4.55 6.01
C CYS A 110 -13.29 -3.26 6.17
N ALA A 111 -12.55 -3.12 7.27
CA ALA A 111 -11.72 -1.94 7.49
C ALA A 111 -10.48 -1.97 6.59
N VAL A 112 -9.83 -0.82 6.41
CA VAL A 112 -8.49 -0.73 5.81
C VAL A 112 -7.49 -0.17 6.81
N SER A 113 -6.21 -0.42 6.55
CA SER A 113 -5.08 0.12 7.30
C SER A 113 -3.90 0.33 6.37
N ALA A 114 -2.87 1.02 6.84
CA ALA A 114 -1.58 1.09 6.17
C ALA A 114 -0.54 0.25 6.92
N CYS A 115 0.21 -0.58 6.20
CA CYS A 115 1.15 -1.55 6.75
C CYS A 115 2.53 -1.48 6.10
N SER A 116 3.55 -2.00 6.78
CA SER A 116 4.93 -2.03 6.27
C SER A 116 5.20 -3.17 5.26
N ILE A 117 4.18 -3.92 4.86
CA ILE A 117 4.33 -4.99 3.87
C ILE A 117 4.38 -4.35 2.47
N LEU A 118 5.58 -4.32 1.88
CA LEU A 118 5.83 -3.72 0.56
C LEU A 118 5.99 -4.74 -0.58
N TYR A 119 5.80 -6.04 -0.29
CA TYR A 119 5.61 -7.06 -1.33
C TYR A 119 4.12 -7.25 -1.64
N PRO A 120 3.77 -7.57 -2.89
CA PRO A 120 2.39 -7.76 -3.30
C PRO A 120 1.83 -9.06 -2.72
N CYS A 121 0.70 -8.95 -2.04
CA CYS A 121 -0.11 -10.06 -1.55
C CYS A 121 -1.60 -9.73 -1.68
N ILE A 122 -2.47 -10.73 -1.48
CA ILE A 122 -3.93 -10.56 -1.53
C ILE A 122 -4.40 -9.34 -0.73
N ARG A 123 -3.78 -9.08 0.41
CA ARG A 123 -4.19 -8.06 1.36
C ARG A 123 -3.97 -6.62 0.89
N ASN A 124 -2.91 -6.36 0.13
CA ASN A 124 -2.47 -5.02 -0.27
C ASN A 124 -2.48 -4.81 -1.80
N THR A 125 -3.06 -5.76 -2.55
CA THR A 125 -3.23 -5.66 -4.00
C THR A 125 -4.66 -5.24 -4.34
N PHE A 126 -4.78 -4.22 -5.16
CA PHE A 126 -6.04 -3.68 -5.66
C PHE A 126 -6.06 -3.71 -7.19
N ILE A 127 -7.26 -3.75 -7.77
CA ILE A 127 -7.52 -3.70 -9.20
C ILE A 127 -8.14 -2.33 -9.51
N ILE A 128 -7.53 -1.60 -10.44
CA ILE A 128 -8.09 -0.36 -10.98
C ILE A 128 -9.31 -0.72 -11.82
N THR A 129 -10.51 -0.35 -11.38
CA THR A 129 -11.77 -0.73 -12.04
C THR A 129 -12.46 0.51 -12.61
N SER A 130 -12.95 0.44 -13.85
CA SER A 130 -13.75 1.52 -14.43
C SER A 130 -15.11 1.62 -13.73
N VAL A 131 -15.62 2.86 -13.62
CA VAL A 131 -16.98 3.17 -13.15
C VAL A 131 -17.80 3.95 -14.18
N ASP A 132 -17.22 4.19 -15.36
CA ASP A 132 -17.71 5.05 -16.44
C ASP A 132 -17.78 4.33 -17.79
N GLU A 133 -17.85 2.99 -17.77
CA GLU A 133 -17.91 2.11 -18.95
C GLU A 133 -16.64 2.09 -19.82
N SER A 134 -15.53 2.68 -19.36
CA SER A 134 -14.21 2.52 -19.98
C SER A 134 -13.80 1.04 -20.07
N THR A 135 -13.14 0.66 -21.16
CA THR A 135 -12.79 -0.74 -21.40
C THR A 135 -11.58 -1.18 -20.58
N GLU A 136 -11.52 -2.47 -20.23
CA GLU A 136 -10.32 -3.04 -19.61
C GLU A 136 -9.11 -2.89 -20.55
N GLY A 137 -7.99 -2.44 -19.99
CA GLY A 137 -6.77 -2.13 -20.73
C GLY A 137 -6.69 -0.68 -21.23
N GLU A 138 -7.73 0.14 -21.09
CA GLU A 138 -7.64 1.58 -21.37
C GLU A 138 -6.84 2.31 -20.28
N THR A 139 -6.09 3.33 -20.69
CA THR A 139 -5.27 4.14 -19.80
C THR A 139 -6.14 5.02 -18.90
N LEU A 140 -5.92 4.93 -17.59
CA LEU A 140 -6.52 5.82 -16.60
C LEU A 140 -5.96 7.23 -16.76
N ARG A 141 -6.85 8.23 -16.77
CA ARG A 141 -6.49 9.65 -16.92
C ARG A 141 -6.71 10.46 -15.65
N TYR A 142 -5.96 11.53 -15.46
CA TYR A 142 -6.20 12.47 -14.38
C TYR A 142 -7.60 13.06 -14.47
N GLY A 143 -8.28 13.16 -13.31
CA GLY A 143 -9.68 13.59 -13.22
C GLY A 143 -10.69 12.49 -13.56
N GLN A 144 -10.28 11.41 -14.24
CA GLN A 144 -11.17 10.31 -14.57
C GLN A 144 -11.56 9.50 -13.33
N HIS A 145 -12.82 9.08 -13.31
CA HIS A 145 -13.39 8.31 -12.23
C HIS A 145 -12.98 6.83 -12.33
N PHE A 146 -12.56 6.27 -11.20
CA PHE A 146 -12.24 4.85 -11.08
C PHE A 146 -12.62 4.33 -9.69
N ALA A 147 -12.58 3.02 -9.51
CA ALA A 147 -12.70 2.37 -8.21
C ALA A 147 -11.50 1.47 -7.92
N LEU A 148 -11.17 1.32 -6.64
CA LEU A 148 -10.16 0.39 -6.15
C LEU A 148 -10.86 -0.87 -5.64
N ARG A 149 -10.71 -1.99 -6.34
CA ARG A 149 -11.34 -3.28 -5.99
C ARG A 149 -10.31 -4.25 -5.43
N THR A 150 -10.62 -5.00 -4.38
CA THR A 150 -9.75 -6.08 -3.90
C THR A 150 -9.80 -7.28 -4.84
N THR A 151 -8.79 -8.14 -4.76
CA THR A 151 -8.71 -9.38 -5.54
C THR A 151 -9.88 -10.33 -5.27
N GLU A 152 -10.18 -11.21 -6.23
CA GLU A 152 -11.40 -12.03 -6.16
C GLU A 152 -11.34 -13.17 -5.14
N GLU A 153 -10.21 -13.88 -5.07
CA GLU A 153 -10.05 -15.12 -4.30
C GLU A 153 -10.36 -14.93 -2.79
N TYR A 154 -9.33 -14.70 -1.99
CA TYR A 154 -9.48 -14.43 -0.56
C TYR A 154 -9.81 -12.96 -0.30
N GLY A 155 -9.59 -12.07 -1.28
CA GLY A 155 -9.82 -10.62 -1.18
C GLY A 155 -11.30 -10.21 -1.23
N GLY A 156 -12.19 -11.06 -1.75
CA GLY A 156 -13.63 -10.88 -1.63
C GLY A 156 -14.29 -9.87 -2.59
N GLN A 157 -13.56 -9.32 -3.56
CA GLN A 157 -14.08 -8.36 -4.55
C GLN A 157 -14.75 -7.12 -3.94
N LEU A 158 -14.14 -6.55 -2.91
CA LEU A 158 -14.66 -5.39 -2.21
C LEU A 158 -14.07 -4.10 -2.79
N TYR A 159 -14.89 -3.05 -2.86
CA TYR A 159 -14.53 -1.73 -3.35
C TYR A 159 -14.16 -0.82 -2.19
N LEU A 160 -13.09 -0.05 -2.37
CA LEU A 160 -12.68 0.99 -1.43
C LEU A 160 -13.72 2.10 -1.44
N THR A 161 -14.33 2.36 -0.28
CA THR A 161 -15.38 3.35 -0.14
C THR A 161 -15.14 4.30 1.01
N SER A 162 -15.74 5.47 0.90
CA SER A 162 -15.84 6.44 1.99
C SER A 162 -17.16 7.19 1.91
N ASP A 163 -17.60 7.81 2.99
CA ASP A 163 -18.83 8.58 3.03
C ASP A 163 -18.69 9.70 4.07
N HIS A 164 -19.55 10.70 4.04
CA HIS A 164 -19.49 11.79 5.00
C HIS A 164 -19.48 11.27 6.44
N LYS A 165 -18.60 11.86 7.25
CA LYS A 165 -18.52 11.56 8.68
C LYS A 165 -19.88 11.80 9.35
N THR A 166 -20.37 10.81 10.07
CA THR A 166 -21.58 10.91 10.90
C THR A 166 -21.29 10.44 12.32
N PHE A 167 -22.25 10.56 13.23
CA PHE A 167 -22.12 10.00 14.58
C PHE A 167 -21.98 8.48 14.61
N GLN A 168 -22.31 7.77 13.52
CA GLN A 168 -22.21 6.32 13.43
C GLN A 168 -21.06 5.87 12.51
N LYS A 169 -20.69 6.68 11.52
CA LYS A 169 -19.65 6.38 10.53
C LYS A 169 -18.45 7.32 10.72
N TYR A 170 -17.40 6.81 11.35
CA TYR A 170 -16.14 7.54 11.57
C TYR A 170 -14.99 6.58 11.85
N ALA A 171 -13.76 7.03 11.57
CA ALA A 171 -12.54 6.29 11.81
C ALA A 171 -12.32 6.09 13.31
N LYS A 172 -12.05 4.86 13.75
CA LYS A 172 -12.14 4.44 15.16
C LYS A 172 -11.26 5.27 16.10
N ASN A 173 -10.04 5.63 15.65
CA ASN A 173 -9.07 6.29 16.50
C ASN A 173 -9.11 7.81 16.32
N SER A 174 -8.93 8.31 15.10
CA SER A 174 -8.90 9.76 14.80
C SER A 174 -10.27 10.43 14.80
N ARG A 175 -11.36 9.65 14.74
CA ARG A 175 -12.73 10.16 14.55
C ARG A 175 -12.90 10.96 13.26
N MET A 176 -12.07 10.73 12.25
CA MET A 176 -12.20 11.35 10.92
C MET A 176 -13.14 10.55 10.02
N GLN A 177 -13.27 10.96 8.76
CA GLN A 177 -14.01 10.21 7.76
C GLN A 177 -13.38 8.82 7.58
N GLU A 178 -14.18 7.76 7.77
CA GLU A 178 -13.67 6.40 7.64
C GLU A 178 -13.50 5.99 6.19
N VAL A 179 -12.55 5.09 5.97
CA VAL A 179 -12.37 4.35 4.73
C VAL A 179 -12.62 2.88 5.04
N ASN A 180 -13.42 2.24 4.20
CA ASN A 180 -13.78 0.84 4.34
C ASN A 180 -13.90 0.16 2.98
N LEU A 181 -14.13 -1.15 3.00
CA LEU A 181 -14.28 -2.01 1.84
C LEU A 181 -15.67 -2.63 1.88
N ILE A 182 -16.46 -2.43 0.83
CA ILE A 182 -17.83 -2.98 0.70
C ILE A 182 -17.98 -3.76 -0.61
N ASP A 183 -18.96 -4.65 -0.68
CA ASP A 183 -19.22 -5.55 -1.81
C ASP A 183 -20.04 -4.92 -2.94
N ASN A 184 -20.32 -3.61 -2.89
CA ASN A 184 -21.18 -2.93 -3.85
C ASN A 184 -20.44 -1.78 -4.58
N PRO A 185 -20.33 -1.82 -5.92
CA PRO A 185 -19.74 -0.74 -6.72
C PRO A 185 -20.71 0.44 -6.84
N THR A 186 -20.88 1.18 -5.74
CA THR A 186 -21.73 2.38 -5.70
C THR A 186 -20.90 3.65 -5.76
N PHE A 187 -21.55 4.80 -5.98
CA PHE A 187 -20.88 6.11 -6.01
C PHE A 187 -19.96 6.44 -4.82
N PRO A 188 -20.19 5.97 -3.57
CA PRO A 188 -19.23 6.07 -2.46
C PRO A 188 -17.88 5.34 -2.68
N GLY A 189 -17.75 4.54 -3.73
CA GLY A 189 -16.51 3.89 -4.15
C GLY A 189 -15.85 4.53 -5.36
N CYS A 190 -16.33 5.70 -5.77
CA CYS A 190 -15.78 6.45 -6.88
C CYS A 190 -14.65 7.37 -6.39
N TRP A 191 -13.48 7.18 -6.98
CA TRP A 191 -12.27 7.96 -6.73
C TRP A 191 -11.77 8.57 -8.05
N LYS A 192 -10.91 9.58 -7.94
CA LYS A 192 -10.19 10.14 -9.08
C LYS A 192 -8.73 10.41 -8.71
N ALA A 193 -7.85 10.22 -9.68
CA ALA A 193 -6.45 10.56 -9.55
C ALA A 193 -6.31 12.05 -9.86
N LEU A 194 -5.68 12.80 -8.96
CA LEU A 194 -5.36 14.20 -9.20
C LEU A 194 -3.85 14.37 -9.31
N TYR A 195 -3.44 15.31 -10.17
CA TYR A 195 -2.06 15.75 -10.23
C TYR A 195 -1.64 16.34 -8.88
N LEU A 196 -0.38 16.08 -8.50
CA LEU A 196 0.15 16.41 -7.19
C LEU A 196 0.14 17.92 -6.95
N ASP A 197 0.69 18.68 -7.91
CA ASP A 197 0.74 20.13 -7.85
C ASP A 197 -0.65 20.73 -8.08
N PRO A 198 -1.20 21.51 -7.13
CA PRO A 198 -2.49 22.18 -7.29
C PRO A 198 -2.53 23.15 -8.46
N GLU A 199 -1.42 23.83 -8.78
CA GLU A 199 -1.38 24.88 -9.81
C GLU A 199 -1.43 24.30 -11.22
N MET A 200 -0.92 23.08 -11.40
CA MET A 200 -0.87 22.39 -12.70
C MET A 200 -2.06 21.43 -12.92
N ARG A 201 -2.98 21.35 -11.97
CA ARG A 201 -4.02 20.30 -11.97
C ARG A 201 -5.01 20.43 -13.13
N LEU A 202 -5.27 21.66 -13.58
CA LEU A 202 -6.17 21.93 -14.71
C LEU A 202 -5.50 21.58 -16.04
N GLU A 203 -4.20 21.85 -16.17
CA GLU A 203 -3.40 21.62 -17.36
C GLU A 203 -3.20 20.13 -17.62
N TYR A 204 -3.05 19.32 -16.56
CA TYR A 204 -2.88 17.88 -16.63
C TYR A 204 -4.20 17.09 -16.63
N GLU A 205 -5.36 17.76 -16.54
CA GLU A 205 -6.65 17.07 -16.59
C GLU A 205 -6.80 16.31 -17.94
N GLY A 206 -7.23 15.04 -17.88
CA GLY A 206 -7.33 14.17 -19.05
C GLY A 206 -6.02 13.56 -19.56
N TYR A 207 -4.85 13.95 -19.01
CA TYR A 207 -3.59 13.28 -19.34
C TYR A 207 -3.51 11.89 -18.69
N PRO A 208 -2.82 10.93 -19.33
CA PRO A 208 -2.52 9.63 -18.74
C PRO A 208 -1.88 9.75 -17.35
N VAL A 209 -2.33 8.92 -16.40
CA VAL A 209 -1.72 8.83 -15.07
C VAL A 209 -0.43 7.99 -15.19
N PRO A 210 0.76 8.56 -14.92
CA PRO A 210 2.00 7.80 -14.96
C PRO A 210 2.06 6.79 -13.82
N ALA A 211 2.54 5.59 -14.11
CA ALA A 211 2.78 4.58 -13.10
C ALA A 211 3.92 5.00 -12.15
N ASN A 212 3.86 4.54 -10.90
CA ASN A 212 4.93 4.71 -9.90
C ASN A 212 5.30 6.17 -9.58
N THR A 213 4.39 7.11 -9.86
CA THR A 213 4.57 8.55 -9.58
C THR A 213 3.64 8.99 -8.44
N LYS A 214 4.04 10.03 -7.70
CA LYS A 214 3.22 10.61 -6.63
C LYS A 214 1.99 11.29 -7.21
N ILE A 215 0.83 10.95 -6.67
CA ILE A 215 -0.47 11.53 -7.01
C ILE A 215 -1.30 11.74 -5.74
N LEU A 216 -2.42 12.43 -5.88
CA LEU A 216 -3.48 12.42 -4.88
C LEU A 216 -4.61 11.49 -5.34
N ILE A 217 -5.17 10.74 -4.41
CA ILE A 217 -6.36 9.92 -4.65
C ILE A 217 -7.53 10.62 -3.96
N ASN A 218 -8.42 11.23 -4.73
CA ASN A 218 -9.53 12.04 -4.24
C ASN A 218 -10.84 11.27 -4.30
N HIS A 219 -11.61 11.32 -3.22
CA HIS A 219 -12.93 10.70 -3.15
C HIS A 219 -13.98 11.59 -3.81
N CYS A 220 -14.62 11.12 -4.88
CA CYS A 220 -15.47 11.96 -5.72
C CYS A 220 -16.66 12.54 -4.97
N ARG A 221 -17.28 11.79 -4.04
CA ARG A 221 -18.47 12.23 -3.31
C ARG A 221 -18.18 13.32 -2.28
N THR A 222 -17.08 13.22 -1.54
CA THR A 222 -16.77 14.15 -0.44
C THR A 222 -15.70 15.18 -0.80
N ASN A 223 -15.08 15.05 -1.98
CA ASN A 223 -13.98 15.88 -2.46
C ASN A 223 -12.83 16.00 -1.44
N HIS A 224 -12.54 14.89 -0.75
CA HIS A 224 -11.45 14.79 0.20
C HIS A 224 -10.45 13.74 -0.27
N ASN A 225 -9.17 13.95 0.06
CA ASN A 225 -8.10 13.07 -0.37
C ASN A 225 -7.94 11.89 0.59
N LEU A 226 -7.52 10.73 0.07
CA LEU A 226 -7.08 9.61 0.89
C LEU A 226 -5.88 10.04 1.73
N ALA A 227 -5.88 9.71 3.01
CA ALA A 227 -4.88 10.19 3.95
C ALA A 227 -4.38 9.07 4.87
N LEU A 228 -3.07 9.09 5.13
CA LEU A 228 -2.40 8.20 6.06
C LEU A 228 -2.07 8.94 7.36
N LEU A 229 -2.50 8.42 8.50
CA LEU A 229 -2.29 9.07 9.78
C LEU A 229 -1.22 8.36 10.64
N TYR A 230 0.04 8.81 10.54
CA TYR A 230 1.17 8.25 11.28
C TYR A 230 1.02 8.27 12.81
N LYS A 231 0.22 9.20 13.34
CA LYS A 231 -0.03 9.33 14.79
C LYS A 231 -1.00 8.29 15.34
N PHE A 232 -1.85 7.71 14.48
CA PHE A 232 -2.94 6.83 14.90
C PHE A 232 -2.63 5.39 14.47
N PHE A 233 -1.97 4.64 15.34
CA PHE A 233 -1.67 3.23 15.07
C PHE A 233 -2.82 2.30 15.46
N LEU A 234 -2.93 1.20 14.73
CA LEU A 234 -3.86 0.10 14.90
C LEU A 234 -3.06 -1.16 15.28
N ARG A 235 -3.60 -1.97 16.20
CA ARG A 235 -3.10 -3.33 16.45
C ARG A 235 -3.99 -4.29 15.69
N THR A 236 -3.46 -4.90 14.64
CA THR A 236 -4.15 -5.91 13.83
C THR A 236 -3.51 -7.28 14.02
N SER A 237 -4.14 -8.33 13.51
CA SER A 237 -3.55 -9.68 13.53
C SER A 237 -2.21 -9.75 12.77
N PHE A 238 -1.89 -8.74 11.95
CA PHE A 238 -0.67 -8.64 11.15
C PHE A 238 0.43 -7.79 11.78
N GLY A 239 0.13 -7.03 12.85
CA GLY A 239 1.11 -6.25 13.58
C GLY A 239 0.64 -4.84 13.92
N ARG A 240 1.60 -3.92 14.03
CA ARG A 240 1.33 -2.48 14.17
C ARG A 240 1.15 -1.88 12.79
N GLU A 241 0.03 -1.23 12.60
CA GLU A 241 -0.37 -0.58 11.35
C GLU A 241 -0.89 0.81 11.64
N PHE A 242 -1.22 1.58 10.61
CA PHE A 242 -1.67 2.95 10.75
C PHE A 242 -3.07 3.13 10.19
N GLU A 243 -3.81 4.06 10.78
CA GLU A 243 -5.15 4.40 10.35
C GLU A 243 -5.11 5.17 9.02
N VAL A 244 -6.00 4.79 8.11
CA VAL A 244 -6.21 5.46 6.83
C VAL A 244 -7.60 6.09 6.85
N THR A 245 -7.69 7.33 6.40
CA THR A 245 -8.91 8.14 6.44
C THR A 245 -9.09 8.89 5.13
N THR A 246 -10.23 9.56 4.96
CA THR A 246 -10.45 10.48 3.84
C THR A 246 -10.49 11.90 4.38
N HIS A 247 -9.39 12.64 4.23
CA HIS A 247 -9.29 14.04 4.64
C HIS A 247 -8.18 14.73 3.86
N SER A 248 -8.40 15.97 3.45
CA SER A 248 -7.35 16.78 2.81
C SER A 248 -6.64 17.61 3.88
N PHE A 249 -5.38 17.29 4.15
CA PHE A 249 -4.49 18.06 5.02
C PHE A 249 -3.69 19.02 4.17
N PHE A 250 -3.59 20.26 4.63
CA PHE A 250 -2.91 21.32 3.90
C PHE A 250 -1.82 21.96 4.76
N ASP A 251 -0.72 22.32 4.13
CA ASP A 251 0.34 23.10 4.74
C ASP A 251 0.00 24.60 4.78
N SER A 252 0.96 25.42 5.24
CA SER A 252 0.82 26.88 5.28
C SER A 252 0.62 27.54 3.91
N HIS A 253 0.98 26.85 2.83
CA HIS A 253 0.86 27.31 1.44
C HIS A 253 -0.42 26.79 0.77
N LYS A 254 -1.30 26.12 1.52
CA LYS A 254 -2.53 25.47 1.01
C LYS A 254 -2.25 24.34 0.00
N VAL A 255 -1.08 23.73 0.08
CA VAL A 255 -0.71 22.55 -0.70
C VAL A 255 -0.98 21.31 0.14
N GLU A 256 -1.45 20.23 -0.48
CA GLU A 256 -1.68 18.98 0.24
C GLU A 256 -0.40 18.39 0.86
N GLU A 257 -0.47 18.06 2.15
CA GLU A 257 0.65 17.48 2.91
C GLU A 257 1.04 16.07 2.41
N ASP A 258 2.23 15.60 2.79
CA ASP A 258 2.77 14.28 2.43
C ASP A 258 1.88 13.10 2.87
N VAL A 259 1.12 13.26 3.96
CA VAL A 259 0.09 12.28 4.40
C VAL A 259 -0.98 12.00 3.35
N ASN A 260 -1.15 12.88 2.37
CA ASN A 260 -2.09 12.72 1.26
C ASN A 260 -1.45 12.21 -0.03
N HIS A 261 -0.12 12.04 -0.07
CA HIS A 261 0.59 11.62 -1.27
C HIS A 261 0.59 10.10 -1.37
N TRP A 262 0.19 9.59 -2.53
CA TRP A 262 0.17 8.15 -2.80
C TRP A 262 0.86 7.85 -4.12
N ILE A 263 1.36 6.63 -4.25
CA ILE A 263 1.93 6.07 -5.46
C ILE A 263 1.09 4.85 -5.85
N ILE A 264 0.60 4.84 -7.09
CA ILE A 264 0.06 3.62 -7.70
C ILE A 264 1.25 2.81 -8.20
N LEU A 265 1.62 1.80 -7.41
CA LEU A 265 2.82 0.99 -7.61
C LEU A 265 2.50 -0.24 -8.45
N THR A 266 3.31 -0.44 -9.49
CA THR A 266 3.21 -1.53 -10.47
C THR A 266 4.30 -2.59 -10.26
N GLY A 267 4.15 -3.72 -10.94
CA GLY A 267 5.07 -4.85 -10.90
C GLY A 267 6.42 -4.55 -11.54
N HIS A 268 7.46 -5.20 -11.04
CA HIS A 268 8.76 -5.18 -11.70
C HIS A 268 8.78 -6.18 -12.85
N PRO A 269 9.12 -5.78 -14.09
CA PRO A 269 8.98 -6.66 -15.27
C PRO A 269 9.84 -7.93 -15.18
N ASN A 270 11.00 -7.84 -14.54
CA ASN A 270 11.97 -8.94 -14.46
C ASN A 270 11.98 -9.71 -13.12
N ILE A 271 11.16 -9.33 -12.14
CA ILE A 271 11.18 -9.95 -10.80
C ILE A 271 9.77 -10.44 -10.48
N LYS A 272 9.62 -11.77 -10.37
CA LYS A 272 8.34 -12.39 -10.00
C LYS A 272 7.90 -11.91 -8.61
N ASN A 273 6.64 -11.49 -8.48
CA ASN A 273 6.12 -10.83 -7.27
C ASN A 273 6.96 -9.62 -6.80
N GLY A 274 7.77 -9.04 -7.68
CA GLY A 274 8.58 -7.85 -7.42
C GLY A 274 7.80 -6.57 -7.68
N THR A 275 8.30 -5.46 -7.17
CA THR A 275 7.67 -4.15 -7.32
C THR A 275 8.66 -3.13 -7.88
N MET A 276 8.12 -2.08 -8.49
CA MET A 276 8.93 -1.00 -9.03
C MET A 276 9.72 -0.19 -7.97
N LEU A 277 9.48 -0.42 -6.67
CA LEU A 277 10.34 0.11 -5.59
C LEU A 277 11.76 -0.47 -5.60
N GLN A 278 11.94 -1.67 -6.19
CA GLN A 278 13.22 -2.37 -6.24
C GLN A 278 14.11 -1.92 -7.40
N ARG A 279 13.58 -1.09 -8.31
CA ARG A 279 14.33 -0.59 -9.45
C ARG A 279 15.35 0.43 -8.94
N SER A 280 16.65 0.14 -9.11
CA SER A 280 17.68 1.15 -8.90
C SER A 280 17.46 2.30 -9.89
N ILE A 281 17.62 3.54 -9.42
CA ILE A 281 17.67 4.72 -10.30
C ILE A 281 18.70 4.41 -11.39
N PRO A 282 18.39 4.56 -12.69
CA PRO A 282 19.42 4.46 -13.72
C PRO A 282 20.45 5.55 -13.40
N VAL A 283 21.68 5.12 -13.09
CA VAL A 283 22.82 6.02 -13.08
C VAL A 283 22.89 6.58 -14.49
N CYS A 284 22.62 7.88 -14.66
CA CYS A 284 22.94 8.56 -15.89
C CYS A 284 24.43 8.31 -16.12
N GLU A 285 24.78 7.54 -17.16
CA GLU A 285 26.15 7.46 -17.62
C GLU A 285 26.56 8.88 -17.99
N GLU A 286 27.37 9.52 -17.13
CA GLU A 286 28.04 10.75 -17.51
C GLU A 286 28.84 10.43 -18.79
N PRO A 287 28.73 11.24 -19.85
CA PRO A 287 29.52 11.02 -21.05
C PRO A 287 30.99 11.02 -20.67
N GLU A 288 31.71 9.96 -21.04
CA GLU A 288 33.13 9.79 -20.75
C GLU A 288 33.91 11.07 -21.14
N PRO A 289 34.85 11.52 -20.28
CA PRO A 289 35.65 12.70 -20.60
C PRO A 289 36.46 12.41 -21.86
N LYS A 290 36.16 13.17 -22.93
CA LYS A 290 36.94 13.17 -24.17
C LYS A 290 38.40 13.39 -23.83
N THR A 291 39.23 12.41 -24.17
CA THR A 291 40.68 12.50 -24.05
C THR A 291 41.15 13.64 -24.94
N GLU A 292 41.76 14.67 -24.34
CA GLU A 292 42.37 15.77 -25.10
C GLU A 292 43.49 15.21 -25.98
N GLU A 293 43.28 15.24 -27.30
CA GLU A 293 44.34 15.05 -28.28
C GLU A 293 45.37 16.16 -28.11
N LYS A 294 46.61 15.77 -27.81
CA LYS A 294 47.77 16.65 -27.85
C LYS A 294 47.94 17.17 -29.28
N ILE A 295 47.58 18.42 -29.51
CA ILE A 295 47.94 19.16 -30.72
C ILE A 295 49.46 19.40 -30.65
N GLU A 296 50.22 18.64 -31.46
CA GLU A 296 51.61 18.96 -31.79
C GLU A 296 51.65 20.32 -32.50
N LYS A 297 52.19 21.33 -31.81
CA LYS A 297 52.56 22.60 -32.42
C LYS A 297 53.77 22.35 -33.34
N LYS A 298 53.55 22.30 -34.65
CA LYS A 298 54.60 22.56 -35.64
C LYS A 298 55.00 24.03 -35.54
N GLN A 299 56.27 24.27 -35.23
CA GLN A 299 56.91 25.57 -35.35
C GLN A 299 57.13 25.89 -36.83
N ASP A 300 56.47 26.93 -37.34
CA ASP A 300 56.91 27.61 -38.56
C ASP A 300 58.06 28.58 -38.19
N PRO A 301 59.21 28.51 -38.89
CA PRO A 301 60.31 29.43 -38.71
C PRO A 301 60.09 30.61 -39.67
N ASP A 302 59.68 31.77 -39.14
CA ASP A 302 60.07 33.08 -39.67
C ASP A 302 59.29 34.18 -38.93
N CYS A 303 59.89 34.73 -37.88
CA CYS A 303 59.65 36.09 -37.42
C CYS A 303 60.89 36.56 -36.63
N ILE A 304 61.60 37.52 -37.22
CA ILE A 304 62.81 38.18 -36.72
C ILE A 304 62.46 39.01 -35.47
N PRO A 305 63.31 39.07 -34.42
CA PRO A 305 63.02 39.86 -33.23
C PRO A 305 63.30 41.34 -33.50
N TYR A 306 62.30 42.19 -33.28
CA TYR A 306 62.50 43.63 -33.09
C TYR A 306 63.14 43.86 -31.72
N LYS A 307 64.25 44.61 -31.72
CA LYS A 307 64.97 45.09 -30.53
C LYS A 307 64.22 46.26 -29.89
N ASP A 308 64.30 46.29 -28.56
CA ASP A 308 63.91 47.40 -27.70
C ASP A 308 64.69 48.69 -28.04
N ASP A 309 63.98 49.82 -27.97
CA ASP A 309 64.40 51.10 -27.39
C ASP A 309 63.18 51.75 -26.69
#